data_AF-A0A9D7MNB5-F1
#
_entry.id   AF-A0A9D7MNB5-F1
#
_cell.length_a   1.000
_cell.length_b   1.000
_cell.length_c   1.000
_cell.angle_alpha   90.00
_cell.angle_beta   90.00
_cell.angle_gamma   90.00
#
_symmetry.space_group_name_H-M   'P 1'
#
loop_
_entity.id
_entity.type
_entity.pdbx_description
1 polymer ?
#
loop_
_entity_poly.entity_id
_entity_poly.type
_entity_poly.pdbx_seq_one_letter_code
_entity_poly.pdbx_strand_id
1 'polypeptide(L)'
;MATEVSLRDITTGVPVFYSKYEDARDNANDYDVISIYANLDEQIVLKNLVDVYIDPGTVVNFSGKGPTITDNGEQYKCNITGGGIITNTYSETDKEEYIEISNSASEVNIECYRIENEGDNSSVTGGAAVNIISAARFSLICNRVFSKYNTAITISDCPDFFMNVVSAESGTLQNPNAGAPVLLIEAAGSMYMNELTCKGYGSCFVHKDGIVAANINKISTLFPDSETPSTASPTLLLTGGTGDQDLVLYFDEIKNLNINEGDAVKITEGKASLIGRSINCTQGKSLDLIENIVSAFIQCDEIISLTQGINIENSDEPVVIDANYIEGSDGNYGVVKCNDSCNVVLRNAKIVNTTESTSIGIYITNANNINQKIEIENLILITGIEIDVDYSIFRVGMDNTLEIKNLLLFVKKSVSDNISLTIGDEDNFKYIVDENIN
;
A
#
# COMPACT_ATOMS: atom_id res chain seq x y z
N MET A 1 -20.72 -43.55 8.94
CA MET A 1 -20.43 -42.26 8.28
C MET A 1 -19.17 -41.72 8.92
N ALA A 2 -18.20 -41.24 8.14
CA ALA A 2 -17.10 -40.49 8.72
C ALA A 2 -17.71 -39.24 9.37
N THR A 3 -17.47 -39.04 10.65
CA THR A 3 -17.93 -37.84 11.36
C THR A 3 -17.00 -36.70 11.00
N GLU A 4 -17.52 -35.67 10.34
CA GLU A 4 -16.73 -34.57 9.79
C GLU A 4 -16.63 -33.39 10.76
N VAL A 5 -17.64 -33.25 11.64
CA VAL A 5 -17.81 -32.13 12.57
C VAL A 5 -18.18 -32.64 13.96
N SER A 6 -17.67 -31.98 15.01
CA SER A 6 -18.14 -32.16 16.39
C SER A 6 -18.57 -30.85 17.02
N LEU A 7 -19.70 -30.83 17.72
CA LEU A 7 -20.11 -29.76 18.62
C LEU A 7 -19.69 -30.12 20.05
N ARG A 8 -18.97 -29.21 20.72
CA ARG A 8 -18.68 -29.33 22.16
C ARG A 8 -19.54 -28.32 22.92
N ASP A 9 -20.48 -28.87 23.68
CA ASP A 9 -21.35 -28.11 24.58
C ASP A 9 -20.54 -27.57 25.78
N ILE A 10 -20.70 -26.29 26.10
CA ILE A 10 -19.95 -25.63 27.19
C ILE A 10 -20.32 -26.15 28.59
N THR A 11 -21.55 -26.62 28.77
CA THR A 11 -22.07 -27.12 30.06
C THR A 11 -21.65 -28.55 30.35
N THR A 12 -21.59 -29.40 29.32
CA THR A 12 -21.27 -30.83 29.48
C THR A 12 -19.83 -31.17 29.11
N GLY A 13 -19.21 -30.40 28.20
CA GLY A 13 -17.89 -30.65 27.65
C GLY A 13 -17.79 -31.90 26.75
N VAL A 14 -18.89 -32.61 26.52
CA VAL A 14 -18.91 -33.86 25.74
C VAL A 14 -19.13 -33.54 24.26
N PRO A 15 -18.28 -34.04 23.34
CA PRO A 15 -18.49 -33.81 21.92
C PRO A 15 -19.67 -34.65 21.38
N VAL A 16 -20.58 -33.99 20.67
CA VAL A 16 -21.62 -34.61 19.84
C VAL A 16 -21.19 -34.49 18.38
N PHE A 17 -21.29 -35.57 17.62
CA PHE A 17 -20.80 -35.60 16.24
C PHE A 17 -21.92 -35.43 15.23
N TYR A 18 -21.64 -34.63 14.21
CA TYR A 18 -22.54 -34.32 13.11
C TYR A 18 -21.87 -34.65 11.77
N SER A 19 -22.70 -34.90 10.77
CA SER A 19 -22.25 -35.11 9.38
C SER A 19 -22.09 -33.80 8.60
N LYS A 20 -22.59 -32.68 9.12
CA LYS A 20 -22.56 -31.36 8.49
C LYS A 20 -22.29 -30.28 9.52
N TYR A 21 -21.73 -29.17 9.07
CA TYR A 21 -21.55 -27.98 9.88
C TYR A 21 -22.90 -27.34 10.24
N GLU A 22 -23.83 -27.22 9.28
CA GLU A 22 -25.17 -26.67 9.49
C GLU A 22 -25.91 -27.35 10.64
N ASP A 23 -25.90 -28.69 10.68
CA ASP A 23 -26.56 -29.45 11.74
C ASP A 23 -25.93 -29.17 13.12
N ALA A 24 -24.60 -29.08 13.19
CA ALA A 24 -23.90 -28.75 14.43
C ALA A 24 -24.22 -27.31 14.87
N ARG A 25 -24.24 -26.36 13.93
CA ARG A 25 -24.58 -24.94 14.13
C ARG A 25 -25.98 -24.79 14.68
N ASP A 26 -26.97 -25.46 14.11
CA ASP A 26 -28.37 -25.35 14.53
C ASP A 26 -28.59 -25.87 15.96
N ASN A 27 -27.78 -26.84 16.41
CA ASN A 27 -27.84 -27.41 17.76
C ASN A 27 -26.93 -26.69 18.79
N ALA A 28 -26.00 -25.84 18.35
CA ALA A 28 -25.12 -25.10 19.23
C ALA A 28 -25.88 -24.08 20.11
N ASN A 29 -25.42 -23.88 21.33
CA ASN A 29 -25.84 -22.77 22.19
C ASN A 29 -24.72 -21.73 22.27
N ASP A 30 -25.04 -20.54 22.79
CA ASP A 30 -24.04 -19.51 23.06
C ASP A 30 -22.87 -20.10 23.86
N TYR A 31 -21.66 -19.74 23.42
CA TYR A 31 -20.34 -20.15 23.95
C TYR A 31 -19.92 -21.59 23.68
N ASP A 32 -20.66 -22.33 22.85
CA ASP A 32 -20.21 -23.64 22.36
C ASP A 32 -19.09 -23.51 21.31
N VAL A 33 -18.41 -24.63 21.06
CA VAL A 33 -17.38 -24.72 20.01
C VAL A 33 -17.74 -25.81 19.01
N ILE A 34 -17.77 -25.45 17.73
CA ILE A 34 -17.89 -26.40 16.62
C ILE A 34 -16.50 -26.68 16.07
N SER A 35 -16.09 -27.94 16.05
CA SER A 35 -14.78 -28.37 15.58
C SER A 35 -14.90 -29.18 14.30
N ILE A 36 -14.10 -28.83 13.29
CA ILE A 36 -14.06 -29.44 11.96
C ILE A 36 -12.72 -30.14 11.81
N TYR A 37 -12.73 -31.47 11.60
CA TYR A 37 -11.52 -32.30 11.52
C TYR A 37 -11.37 -33.04 10.20
N ALA A 38 -12.35 -32.91 9.31
CA ALA A 38 -12.31 -33.47 7.97
C ALA A 38 -12.56 -32.35 6.95
N ASN A 39 -12.11 -32.56 5.72
CA ASN A 39 -12.38 -31.59 4.66
C ASN A 39 -13.89 -31.46 4.46
N LEU A 40 -14.36 -30.21 4.38
CA LEU A 40 -15.75 -29.89 4.16
C LEU A 40 -15.93 -29.21 2.80
N ASP A 41 -17.06 -29.48 2.18
CA ASP A 41 -17.58 -28.75 1.02
C ASP A 41 -18.94 -28.15 1.38
N GLU A 42 -18.92 -27.13 2.24
CA GLU A 42 -20.08 -26.53 2.88
C GLU A 42 -19.79 -25.06 3.25
N GLN A 43 -20.80 -24.20 3.17
CA GLN A 43 -20.70 -22.83 3.65
C GLN A 43 -20.75 -22.78 5.18
N ILE A 44 -19.78 -22.07 5.77
CA ILE A 44 -19.71 -21.77 7.20
C ILE A 44 -20.44 -20.45 7.45
N VAL A 45 -21.74 -20.53 7.68
CA VAL A 45 -22.49 -19.39 8.22
C VAL A 45 -22.22 -19.29 9.72
N LEU A 46 -21.78 -18.10 10.15
CA LEU A 46 -21.45 -17.84 11.55
C LEU A 46 -22.68 -17.90 12.44
N LYS A 47 -22.46 -18.11 13.74
CA LYS A 47 -23.51 -18.08 14.76
C LYS A 47 -23.03 -17.29 15.95
N ASN A 48 -23.91 -16.46 16.49
CA ASN A 48 -23.54 -15.55 17.57
C ASN A 48 -23.01 -16.33 18.77
N LEU A 49 -21.88 -15.90 19.31
CA LEU A 49 -21.21 -16.48 20.47
C LEU A 49 -20.80 -17.95 20.31
N VAL A 50 -20.82 -18.52 19.11
CA VAL A 50 -20.36 -19.89 18.86
C VAL A 50 -19.04 -19.83 18.12
N ASP A 51 -17.99 -20.41 18.72
CA ASP A 51 -16.67 -20.45 18.10
C ASP A 51 -16.54 -21.64 17.15
N VAL A 52 -15.69 -21.48 16.14
CA VAL A 52 -15.35 -22.54 15.18
C VAL A 52 -13.86 -22.86 15.30
N TYR A 53 -13.53 -24.14 15.38
CA TYR A 53 -12.16 -24.64 15.33
C TYR A 53 -11.97 -25.48 14.07
N ILE A 54 -11.00 -25.13 13.23
CA ILE A 54 -10.65 -25.88 12.03
C ILE A 54 -9.27 -26.52 12.23
N ASP A 55 -9.23 -27.85 12.20
CA ASP A 55 -8.00 -28.59 12.49
C ASP A 55 -6.89 -28.26 11.46
N PRO A 56 -5.60 -28.25 11.86
CA PRO A 56 -4.52 -27.90 10.96
C PRO A 56 -4.47 -28.76 9.69
N GLY A 57 -4.45 -28.10 8.53
CA GLY A 57 -4.42 -28.76 7.23
C GLY A 57 -5.78 -29.24 6.71
N THR A 58 -6.85 -29.11 7.50
CA THR A 58 -8.21 -29.34 7.05
C THR A 58 -8.65 -28.25 6.08
N VAL A 59 -9.24 -28.64 4.95
CA VAL A 59 -9.76 -27.74 3.93
C VAL A 59 -11.25 -27.53 4.14
N VAL A 60 -11.66 -26.29 4.36
CA VAL A 60 -13.06 -25.88 4.25
C VAL A 60 -13.22 -25.21 2.90
N ASN A 61 -13.98 -25.87 2.04
CA ASN A 61 -14.35 -25.39 0.73
C ASN A 61 -15.83 -25.06 0.68
N PHE A 62 -16.23 -24.13 -0.17
CA PHE A 62 -17.61 -24.07 -0.63
C PHE A 62 -17.64 -24.08 -2.15
N SER A 63 -18.25 -25.12 -2.73
CA SER A 63 -18.44 -25.24 -4.17
C SER A 63 -19.77 -24.64 -4.67
N GLY A 64 -20.54 -23.99 -3.79
CA GLY A 64 -21.81 -23.35 -4.11
C GLY A 64 -21.65 -21.84 -4.34
N LYS A 65 -22.74 -21.19 -4.75
CA LYS A 65 -22.74 -19.73 -4.95
C LYS A 65 -22.66 -19.01 -3.60
N GLY A 66 -21.69 -18.13 -3.44
CA GLY A 66 -21.47 -17.25 -2.29
C GLY A 66 -20.14 -17.52 -1.58
N PRO A 67 -19.89 -16.84 -0.45
CA PRO A 67 -18.69 -17.00 0.36
C PRO A 67 -18.61 -18.33 1.09
N THR A 68 -17.40 -18.80 1.36
CA THR A 68 -17.15 -19.99 2.20
C THR A 68 -17.42 -19.73 3.66
N ILE A 69 -17.14 -18.52 4.14
CA ILE A 69 -17.41 -18.06 5.51
C ILE A 69 -18.18 -16.76 5.42
N THR A 70 -19.31 -16.67 6.14
CA THR A 70 -20.14 -15.47 6.10
C THR A 70 -20.94 -15.22 7.36
N ASP A 71 -21.16 -13.94 7.66
CA ASP A 71 -22.16 -13.52 8.65
C ASP A 71 -23.59 -13.46 8.07
N ASN A 72 -23.75 -13.69 6.77
CA ASN A 72 -25.04 -13.67 6.07
C ASN A 72 -25.87 -12.40 6.37
N GLY A 73 -25.19 -11.27 6.60
CA GLY A 73 -25.82 -9.99 6.94
C GLY A 73 -26.38 -9.87 8.36
N GLU A 74 -26.19 -10.89 9.21
CA GLU A 74 -26.65 -10.90 10.59
C GLU A 74 -25.53 -10.54 11.57
N GLN A 75 -25.89 -10.05 12.76
CA GLN A 75 -24.92 -9.67 13.77
C GLN A 75 -24.34 -10.92 14.46
N TYR A 76 -23.02 -11.12 14.34
CA TYR A 76 -22.33 -12.19 15.04
C TYR A 76 -21.06 -11.76 15.76
N LYS A 77 -20.85 -12.34 16.95
CA LYS A 77 -19.59 -12.28 17.69
C LYS A 77 -19.02 -13.68 17.83
N CYS A 78 -17.94 -14.00 17.13
CA CYS A 78 -17.37 -15.35 17.14
C CYS A 78 -15.89 -15.37 16.73
N ASN A 79 -15.22 -16.46 17.06
CA ASN A 79 -13.85 -16.72 16.66
C ASN A 79 -13.79 -17.97 15.78
N ILE A 80 -13.02 -17.89 14.71
CA ILE A 80 -12.58 -19.04 13.93
C ILE A 80 -11.09 -19.22 14.24
N THR A 81 -10.72 -20.38 14.77
CA THR A 81 -9.36 -20.65 15.23
C THR A 81 -8.81 -21.94 14.64
N GLY A 82 -7.50 -22.15 14.79
CA GLY A 82 -6.81 -23.35 14.35
C GLY A 82 -5.90 -23.09 13.14
N GLY A 83 -5.71 -24.11 12.31
CA GLY A 83 -4.75 -24.09 11.20
C GLY A 83 -5.37 -24.47 9.87
N GLY A 84 -6.67 -24.21 9.73
CA GLY A 84 -7.45 -24.57 8.56
C GLY A 84 -7.02 -23.86 7.27
N ILE A 85 -7.44 -24.43 6.16
CA ILE A 85 -7.27 -23.90 4.81
C ILE A 85 -8.66 -23.51 4.30
N ILE A 86 -8.83 -22.27 3.87
CA ILE A 86 -10.13 -21.76 3.38
C ILE A 86 -10.04 -21.57 1.86
N THR A 87 -10.95 -22.22 1.12
CA THR A 87 -11.03 -22.16 -0.35
C THR A 87 -12.48 -22.04 -0.81
N ASN A 88 -12.69 -21.63 -2.05
CA ASN A 88 -13.97 -21.52 -2.73
C ASN A 88 -13.69 -21.95 -4.16
N THR A 89 -14.32 -23.03 -4.62
CA THR A 89 -14.08 -23.57 -5.96
C THR A 89 -15.29 -23.38 -6.87
N TYR A 90 -16.26 -22.55 -6.46
CA TYR A 90 -17.39 -22.22 -7.32
C TYR A 90 -16.89 -21.60 -8.63
N SER A 91 -17.40 -22.10 -9.75
CA SER A 91 -16.83 -21.84 -11.08
C SER A 91 -17.85 -21.42 -12.14
N GLU A 92 -19.05 -21.00 -11.76
CA GLU A 92 -19.91 -20.26 -12.69
C GLU A 92 -19.41 -18.81 -12.77
N THR A 93 -19.72 -18.11 -13.86
CA THR A 93 -19.10 -16.86 -14.35
C THR A 93 -18.94 -15.69 -13.38
N ASP A 94 -19.46 -15.78 -12.16
CA ASP A 94 -19.31 -14.81 -11.08
C ASP A 94 -18.59 -15.53 -9.93
N LYS A 95 -17.27 -15.37 -9.81
CA LYS A 95 -16.53 -16.02 -8.72
C LYS A 95 -16.59 -15.14 -7.47
N GLU A 96 -17.06 -15.77 -6.41
CA GLU A 96 -17.50 -15.15 -5.16
C GLU A 96 -16.35 -14.98 -4.17
N GLU A 97 -16.60 -14.23 -3.11
CA GLU A 97 -15.70 -14.03 -1.97
C GLU A 97 -15.43 -15.36 -1.23
N TYR A 98 -14.46 -15.40 -0.32
CA TYR A 98 -14.17 -16.60 0.50
C TYR A 98 -14.65 -16.33 1.90
N ILE A 99 -14.31 -15.14 2.37
CA ILE A 99 -14.77 -14.58 3.62
C ILE A 99 -15.52 -13.31 3.28
N GLU A 100 -16.78 -13.23 3.66
CA GLU A 100 -17.57 -12.00 3.58
C GLU A 100 -18.17 -11.68 4.94
N ILE A 101 -17.85 -10.50 5.49
CA ILE A 101 -18.50 -9.95 6.67
C ILE A 101 -19.19 -8.65 6.27
N SER A 102 -20.50 -8.57 6.50
CA SER A 102 -21.35 -7.53 5.91
C SER A 102 -22.20 -6.77 6.92
N ASN A 103 -22.25 -7.21 8.19
CA ASN A 103 -23.00 -6.55 9.23
C ASN A 103 -22.11 -5.65 10.11
N SER A 104 -22.44 -4.35 10.14
CA SER A 104 -21.76 -3.31 10.95
C SER A 104 -21.63 -3.59 12.45
N ALA A 105 -22.39 -4.54 13.01
CA ALA A 105 -22.34 -4.91 14.42
C ALA A 105 -21.57 -6.22 14.68
N SER A 106 -21.05 -6.87 13.64
CA SER A 106 -20.29 -8.12 13.74
C SER A 106 -18.89 -7.88 14.33
N GLU A 107 -18.46 -8.81 15.19
CA GLU A 107 -17.12 -8.88 15.79
C GLU A 107 -16.52 -10.26 15.47
N VAL A 108 -15.64 -10.33 14.47
CA VAL A 108 -15.15 -11.62 13.95
C VAL A 108 -13.62 -11.68 14.00
N ASN A 109 -13.09 -12.75 14.59
CA ASN A 109 -11.67 -13.08 14.55
C ASN A 109 -11.45 -14.38 13.77
N ILE A 110 -10.47 -14.39 12.86
CA ILE A 110 -10.15 -15.55 12.03
C ILE A 110 -8.66 -15.83 12.12
N GLU A 111 -8.31 -17.04 12.56
CA GLU A 111 -6.97 -17.60 12.50
C GLU A 111 -6.95 -18.79 11.54
N CYS A 112 -6.10 -18.75 10.53
CA CYS A 112 -6.00 -19.83 9.54
C CYS A 112 -4.59 -19.97 8.98
N TYR A 113 -4.33 -21.08 8.30
CA TYR A 113 -3.05 -21.29 7.62
C TYR A 113 -2.99 -20.53 6.29
N ARG A 114 -4.03 -20.66 5.46
CA ARG A 114 -4.09 -19.97 4.16
C ARG A 114 -5.51 -19.74 3.68
N ILE A 115 -5.68 -18.70 2.88
CA ILE A 115 -6.87 -18.38 2.10
C ILE A 115 -6.44 -18.30 0.64
N GLU A 116 -7.00 -19.14 -0.23
CA GLU A 116 -6.58 -19.22 -1.64
C GLU A 116 -7.74 -19.02 -2.59
N ASN A 117 -7.74 -17.88 -3.29
CA ASN A 117 -8.78 -17.47 -4.21
C ASN A 117 -8.42 -17.66 -5.68
N GLU A 118 -9.28 -18.32 -6.46
CA GLU A 118 -9.15 -18.32 -7.92
C GLU A 118 -9.50 -16.97 -8.55
N GLY A 119 -10.44 -16.20 -8.01
CA GLY A 119 -10.90 -14.86 -8.41
C GLY A 119 -11.80 -14.91 -9.64
N ASP A 120 -12.59 -13.88 -9.92
CA ASP A 120 -13.32 -13.74 -11.18
C ASP A 120 -12.38 -13.20 -12.27
N ASN A 121 -12.42 -13.78 -13.48
CA ASN A 121 -11.67 -13.27 -14.63
C ASN A 121 -12.40 -12.13 -15.37
N SER A 122 -13.62 -11.77 -14.93
CA SER A 122 -14.37 -10.68 -15.54
C SER A 122 -13.76 -9.32 -15.19
N SER A 123 -13.81 -8.38 -16.13
CA SER A 123 -13.36 -7.00 -15.93
C SER A 123 -14.29 -6.18 -15.03
N VAL A 124 -15.30 -6.81 -14.44
CA VAL A 124 -16.37 -6.18 -13.66
C VAL A 124 -16.19 -6.65 -12.22
N THR A 125 -15.49 -5.84 -11.42
CA THR A 125 -15.40 -5.89 -9.95
C THR A 125 -16.30 -6.94 -9.27
N GLY A 126 -15.73 -8.06 -8.84
CA GLY A 126 -16.39 -9.03 -7.96
C GLY A 126 -15.40 -10.04 -7.39
N GLY A 127 -15.44 -10.29 -6.08
CA GLY A 127 -14.67 -11.34 -5.41
C GLY A 127 -13.30 -10.91 -4.88
N ALA A 128 -13.24 -10.47 -3.62
CA ALA A 128 -11.99 -10.47 -2.85
C ALA A 128 -11.82 -11.80 -2.11
N ALA A 129 -10.58 -12.24 -1.83
CA ALA A 129 -10.42 -13.44 -0.99
C ALA A 129 -10.99 -13.18 0.42
N VAL A 130 -10.70 -12.00 0.97
CA VAL A 130 -11.32 -11.49 2.19
C VAL A 130 -12.03 -10.19 1.86
N ASN A 131 -13.34 -10.13 2.09
CA ASN A 131 -14.16 -8.96 1.83
C ASN A 131 -14.90 -8.54 3.10
N ILE A 132 -14.45 -7.47 3.75
CA ILE A 132 -15.13 -6.89 4.90
C ILE A 132 -15.87 -5.65 4.41
N ILE A 133 -17.16 -5.82 4.15
CA ILE A 133 -18.05 -4.75 3.70
C ILE A 133 -18.35 -3.82 4.87
N SER A 134 -18.77 -4.40 6.00
CA SER A 134 -18.97 -3.66 7.26
C SER A 134 -18.80 -4.58 8.46
N ALA A 135 -18.15 -4.11 9.52
CA ALA A 135 -17.99 -4.81 10.79
C ALA A 135 -17.74 -3.83 11.94
N ALA A 136 -18.12 -4.20 13.16
CA ALA A 136 -17.72 -3.44 14.34
C ALA A 136 -16.23 -3.71 14.67
N ARG A 137 -15.78 -4.94 14.45
CA ARG A 137 -14.39 -5.36 14.62
C ARG A 137 -14.06 -6.55 13.72
N PHE A 138 -12.89 -6.53 13.11
CA PHE A 138 -12.38 -7.66 12.34
C PHE A 138 -10.92 -7.95 12.67
N SER A 139 -10.58 -9.22 12.87
CA SER A 139 -9.20 -9.66 13.10
C SER A 139 -8.85 -10.83 12.20
N LEU A 140 -7.70 -10.76 11.53
CA LEU A 140 -7.18 -11.84 10.68
C LEU A 140 -5.73 -12.16 11.04
N ILE A 141 -5.48 -13.41 11.41
CA ILE A 141 -4.14 -13.98 11.57
C ILE A 141 -3.98 -15.11 10.55
N CYS A 142 -3.08 -14.95 9.59
CA CYS A 142 -2.95 -15.91 8.49
C CYS A 142 -1.52 -15.98 7.94
N ASN A 143 -1.05 -17.14 7.48
CA ASN A 143 0.25 -17.20 6.82
C ASN A 143 0.19 -16.68 5.38
N ARG A 144 -0.90 -16.93 4.67
CA ARG A 144 -1.00 -16.53 3.26
C ARG A 144 -2.43 -16.22 2.82
N VAL A 145 -2.62 -15.06 2.22
CA VAL A 145 -3.83 -14.73 1.46
C VAL A 145 -3.45 -14.56 0.00
N PHE A 146 -4.09 -15.31 -0.89
CA PHE A 146 -3.82 -15.27 -2.32
C PHE A 146 -5.11 -15.05 -3.10
N SER A 147 -5.09 -14.20 -4.11
CA SER A 147 -6.18 -14.07 -5.09
C SER A 147 -5.63 -14.04 -6.51
N LYS A 148 -6.03 -15.00 -7.34
CA LYS A 148 -5.46 -15.18 -8.67
C LYS A 148 -5.93 -14.13 -9.67
N TYR A 149 -7.18 -13.69 -9.64
CA TYR A 149 -7.71 -12.71 -10.61
C TYR A 149 -8.22 -11.40 -10.01
N ASN A 150 -8.31 -11.23 -8.68
CA ASN A 150 -8.91 -10.04 -8.05
C ASN A 150 -8.12 -9.57 -6.81
N THR A 151 -8.72 -8.66 -6.04
CA THR A 151 -8.19 -8.21 -4.75
C THR A 151 -8.02 -9.38 -3.78
N ALA A 152 -6.93 -9.40 -3.04
CA ALA A 152 -6.73 -10.41 -2.00
C ALA A 152 -7.53 -10.05 -0.75
N ILE A 153 -7.44 -8.79 -0.30
CA ILE A 153 -8.11 -8.32 0.91
C ILE A 153 -8.72 -6.94 0.66
N THR A 154 -10.01 -6.81 0.94
CA THR A 154 -10.74 -5.54 0.99
C THR A 154 -11.31 -5.34 2.39
N ILE A 155 -11.07 -4.17 2.99
CA ILE A 155 -11.74 -3.75 4.24
C ILE A 155 -12.32 -2.36 3.99
N SER A 156 -13.64 -2.27 3.90
CA SER A 156 -14.36 -1.01 3.64
C SER A 156 -14.77 -0.32 4.93
N ASP A 157 -15.83 -0.78 5.62
CA ASP A 157 -16.32 -0.09 6.83
C ASP A 157 -15.99 -0.89 8.10
N CYS A 158 -14.84 -0.63 8.70
CA CYS A 158 -14.45 -1.27 9.96
C CYS A 158 -13.66 -0.27 10.83
N PRO A 159 -14.19 0.15 12.00
CA PRO A 159 -13.49 1.11 12.85
C PRO A 159 -12.34 0.50 13.65
N ASP A 160 -12.27 -0.83 13.73
CA ASP A 160 -11.23 -1.57 14.45
C ASP A 160 -10.88 -2.86 13.70
N PHE A 161 -10.01 -2.75 12.70
CA PHE A 161 -9.40 -3.94 12.10
C PHE A 161 -8.00 -4.21 12.65
N PHE A 162 -7.67 -5.50 12.77
CA PHE A 162 -6.32 -5.98 13.04
C PHE A 162 -5.94 -7.07 12.04
N MET A 163 -4.76 -6.95 11.43
CA MET A 163 -4.23 -7.99 10.55
C MET A 163 -2.80 -8.37 10.93
N ASN A 164 -2.54 -9.66 11.01
CA ASN A 164 -1.20 -10.23 11.06
C ASN A 164 -1.11 -11.32 9.99
N VAL A 165 -0.70 -10.90 8.80
CA VAL A 165 -0.67 -11.76 7.61
C VAL A 165 0.76 -11.89 7.12
N VAL A 166 1.34 -13.09 7.13
CA VAL A 166 2.75 -13.24 6.72
C VAL A 166 2.96 -12.80 5.27
N SER A 167 2.07 -13.21 4.36
CA SER A 167 2.13 -12.82 2.95
C SER A 167 0.75 -12.62 2.31
N ALA A 168 0.61 -11.58 1.50
CA ALA A 168 -0.57 -11.36 0.67
C ALA A 168 -0.17 -11.15 -0.80
N GLU A 169 -0.90 -11.78 -1.71
CA GLU A 169 -0.56 -11.79 -3.13
C GLU A 169 -1.81 -11.72 -4.01
N SER A 170 -1.75 -10.90 -5.07
CA SER A 170 -2.75 -10.91 -6.13
C SER A 170 -2.15 -11.10 -7.53
N GLY A 171 -2.94 -11.71 -8.41
CA GLY A 171 -2.59 -11.91 -9.81
C GLY A 171 -1.78 -13.18 -10.09
N THR A 172 -1.61 -13.49 -11.38
CA THR A 172 -0.64 -14.49 -11.85
C THR A 172 0.18 -13.92 -13.00
N LEU A 173 1.42 -14.39 -13.15
CA LEU A 173 2.31 -13.95 -14.25
C LEU A 173 1.71 -14.16 -15.64
N GLN A 174 0.84 -15.17 -15.81
CA GLN A 174 0.25 -15.51 -17.11
C GLN A 174 -1.05 -14.75 -17.42
N ASN A 175 -1.73 -14.21 -16.41
CA ASN A 175 -2.95 -13.41 -16.55
C ASN A 175 -2.91 -12.31 -15.48
N PRO A 176 -2.04 -11.31 -15.66
CA PRO A 176 -1.96 -10.19 -14.74
C PRO A 176 -3.32 -9.48 -14.68
N ASN A 177 -3.85 -9.29 -13.48
CA ASN A 177 -5.10 -8.58 -13.29
C ASN A 177 -4.94 -7.12 -13.75
N ALA A 178 -5.86 -6.66 -14.61
CA ALA A 178 -5.89 -5.30 -15.11
C ALA A 178 -6.49 -4.36 -14.04
N GLY A 179 -5.69 -4.06 -13.00
CA GLY A 179 -5.91 -2.89 -12.16
C GLY A 179 -6.47 -3.11 -10.74
N ALA A 180 -6.92 -4.30 -10.34
CA ALA A 180 -7.34 -4.50 -8.95
C ALA A 180 -6.14 -4.60 -8.00
N PRO A 181 -6.19 -3.98 -6.81
CA PRO A 181 -5.07 -3.99 -5.89
C PRO A 181 -4.92 -5.32 -5.13
N VAL A 182 -3.78 -5.59 -4.50
CA VAL A 182 -3.70 -6.76 -3.58
C VAL A 182 -4.50 -6.46 -2.31
N LEU A 183 -4.29 -5.27 -1.75
CA LEU A 183 -4.90 -4.78 -0.53
C LEU A 183 -5.63 -3.46 -0.81
N LEU A 184 -6.91 -3.39 -0.46
CA LEU A 184 -7.73 -2.17 -0.51
C LEU A 184 -8.32 -1.88 0.88
N ILE A 185 -7.99 -0.72 1.44
CA ILE A 185 -8.44 -0.32 2.79
C ILE A 185 -9.13 1.05 2.75
N GLU A 186 -10.37 1.08 3.25
CA GLU A 186 -11.21 2.27 3.45
C GLU A 186 -11.64 2.39 4.93
N ALA A 187 -10.85 1.79 5.82
CA ALA A 187 -11.17 1.51 7.21
C ALA A 187 -10.07 2.00 8.18
N ALA A 188 -10.34 1.95 9.49
CA ALA A 188 -9.37 2.29 10.53
C ALA A 188 -8.85 1.04 11.27
N GLY A 189 -7.54 0.98 11.50
CA GLY A 189 -6.96 -0.19 12.16
C GLY A 189 -5.45 -0.31 12.05
N SER A 190 -4.95 -1.52 12.28
CA SER A 190 -3.52 -1.82 12.20
C SER A 190 -3.22 -3.13 11.48
N MET A 191 -2.07 -3.17 10.82
CA MET A 191 -1.64 -4.37 10.10
C MET A 191 -0.14 -4.63 10.15
N TYR A 192 0.21 -5.91 10.16
CA TYR A 192 1.57 -6.43 10.13
C TYR A 192 1.67 -7.47 9.02
N MET A 193 2.61 -7.27 8.09
CA MET A 193 2.89 -8.22 7.02
C MET A 193 4.38 -8.30 6.71
N ASN A 194 4.86 -9.47 6.29
CA ASN A 194 6.24 -9.56 5.79
C ASN A 194 6.32 -9.20 4.31
N GLU A 195 5.36 -9.65 3.50
CA GLU A 195 5.41 -9.46 2.06
C GLU A 195 4.02 -9.18 1.46
N LEU A 196 3.94 -8.13 0.65
CA LEU A 196 2.78 -7.78 -0.16
C LEU A 196 3.21 -7.72 -1.63
N THR A 197 2.70 -8.65 -2.44
CA THR A 197 3.14 -8.81 -3.83
C THR A 197 2.00 -8.67 -4.83
N CYS A 198 2.09 -7.71 -5.74
CA CYS A 198 1.20 -7.63 -6.89
C CYS A 198 1.88 -8.23 -8.12
N LYS A 199 1.34 -9.34 -8.64
CA LYS A 199 1.79 -9.94 -9.91
C LYS A 199 1.06 -9.36 -11.12
N GLY A 200 0.03 -8.55 -10.89
CA GLY A 200 -0.74 -7.86 -11.92
C GLY A 200 -0.28 -6.41 -12.14
N TYR A 201 -1.12 -5.64 -12.83
CA TYR A 201 -0.87 -4.22 -13.12
C TYR A 201 -1.61 -3.26 -12.18
N GLY A 202 -2.27 -3.80 -11.15
CA GLY A 202 -2.85 -3.04 -10.05
C GLY A 202 -1.81 -2.65 -9.00
N SER A 203 -2.23 -1.83 -8.06
CA SER A 203 -1.42 -1.45 -6.90
C SER A 203 -1.24 -2.62 -5.92
N CYS A 204 -0.12 -2.67 -5.20
CA CYS A 204 0.01 -3.63 -4.09
C CYS A 204 -0.89 -3.20 -2.94
N PHE A 205 -0.85 -1.92 -2.58
CA PHE A 205 -1.64 -1.36 -1.50
C PHE A 205 -2.35 -0.08 -1.95
N VAL A 206 -3.67 -0.06 -1.79
CA VAL A 206 -4.51 1.12 -1.96
C VAL A 206 -5.18 1.46 -0.65
N HIS A 207 -5.05 2.71 -0.23
CA HIS A 207 -5.76 3.26 0.93
C HIS A 207 -6.60 4.45 0.50
N LYS A 208 -7.90 4.42 0.83
CA LYS A 208 -8.84 5.46 0.39
C LYS A 208 -9.61 6.16 1.49
N ASP A 209 -9.64 5.63 2.70
CA ASP A 209 -10.31 6.28 3.84
C ASP A 209 -9.85 5.64 5.16
N GLY A 210 -10.02 6.35 6.26
CA GLY A 210 -9.69 5.89 7.61
C GLY A 210 -8.24 6.13 8.03
N ILE A 211 -7.90 5.69 9.25
CA ILE A 211 -6.57 5.87 9.84
C ILE A 211 -5.91 4.51 10.00
N VAL A 212 -4.78 4.30 9.33
CA VAL A 212 -4.10 3.00 9.28
C VAL A 212 -2.66 3.10 9.77
N ALA A 213 -2.32 2.24 10.74
CA ALA A 213 -0.94 1.99 11.13
C ALA A 213 -0.47 0.63 10.60
N ALA A 214 0.53 0.63 9.72
CA ALA A 214 1.00 -0.55 9.02
C ALA A 214 2.50 -0.79 9.24
N ASN A 215 2.88 -2.05 9.39
CA ASN A 215 4.25 -2.51 9.26
C ASN A 215 4.29 -3.59 8.17
N ILE A 216 4.84 -3.25 7.01
CA ILE A 216 4.98 -4.17 5.88
C ILE A 216 6.42 -4.16 5.42
N ASN A 217 7.17 -5.24 5.70
CA ASN A 217 8.61 -5.26 5.40
C ASN A 217 8.87 -5.05 3.90
N LYS A 218 8.16 -5.77 3.02
CA LYS A 218 8.37 -5.65 1.57
C LYS A 218 7.05 -5.51 0.82
N ILE A 219 6.96 -4.45 0.01
CA ILE A 219 5.86 -4.20 -0.91
C ILE A 219 6.43 -4.16 -2.32
N SER A 220 6.01 -5.07 -3.19
CA SER A 220 6.60 -5.12 -4.54
C SER A 220 5.61 -5.53 -5.63
N THR A 221 5.64 -4.81 -6.74
CA THR A 221 5.15 -5.38 -8.01
C THR A 221 6.15 -6.40 -8.53
N LEU A 222 5.69 -7.40 -9.29
CA LEU A 222 6.60 -8.31 -9.99
C LEU A 222 6.96 -7.78 -11.37
N PHE A 223 8.14 -8.18 -11.82
CA PHE A 223 8.60 -7.99 -13.18
C PHE A 223 7.65 -8.72 -14.15
N PRO A 224 6.89 -8.03 -15.01
CA PRO A 224 5.99 -8.71 -15.93
C PRO A 224 6.83 -9.44 -17.00
N ASP A 225 6.49 -10.70 -17.27
CA ASP A 225 7.13 -11.51 -18.31
C ASP A 225 6.76 -11.05 -19.75
N SER A 226 5.91 -10.01 -19.92
CA SER A 226 5.41 -9.53 -21.21
C SER A 226 5.31 -8.01 -21.31
N GLU A 227 5.65 -7.45 -22.48
CA GLU A 227 5.61 -6.01 -22.83
C GLU A 227 4.20 -5.36 -22.84
N THR A 228 3.13 -6.09 -22.57
CA THR A 228 1.74 -5.63 -22.73
C THR A 228 1.05 -5.64 -21.37
N PRO A 229 0.99 -4.50 -20.66
CA PRO A 229 0.28 -3.29 -21.07
C PRO A 229 1.14 -2.02 -21.02
N SER A 230 0.61 -0.98 -21.65
CA SER A 230 1.13 0.38 -21.59
C SER A 230 0.86 1.08 -20.26
N THR A 231 -0.13 0.61 -19.49
CA THR A 231 -0.73 1.07 -18.21
C THR A 231 -0.35 0.38 -16.89
N ALA A 232 0.46 0.93 -15.97
CA ALA A 232 0.71 0.28 -14.68
C ALA A 232 0.38 1.18 -13.48
N SER A 233 -0.34 0.62 -12.51
CA SER A 233 -0.68 1.33 -11.28
C SER A 233 0.55 1.48 -10.38
N PRO A 234 0.57 2.50 -9.51
CA PRO A 234 1.66 2.66 -8.55
C PRO A 234 1.70 1.52 -7.53
N THR A 235 2.87 1.21 -6.96
CA THR A 235 3.00 0.10 -5.99
C THR A 235 2.20 0.39 -4.70
N LEU A 236 2.32 1.61 -4.18
CA LEU A 236 1.52 2.15 -3.09
C LEU A 236 0.69 3.33 -3.59
N LEU A 237 -0.61 3.33 -3.32
CA LEU A 237 -1.54 4.37 -3.75
C LEU A 237 -2.40 4.87 -2.58
N LEU A 238 -2.37 6.16 -2.31
CA LEU A 238 -3.32 6.84 -1.43
C LEU A 238 -4.17 7.77 -2.28
N THR A 239 -5.49 7.52 -2.36
CA THR A 239 -6.35 8.20 -3.33
C THR A 239 -7.85 8.13 -3.01
N GLY A 240 -8.63 9.00 -3.66
CA GLY A 240 -10.06 8.76 -3.94
C GLY A 240 -10.97 8.70 -2.71
N GLY A 241 -10.64 9.48 -1.68
CA GLY A 241 -11.33 9.48 -0.40
C GLY A 241 -12.07 10.77 -0.07
N THR A 242 -12.21 11.02 1.22
CA THR A 242 -12.83 12.22 1.82
C THR A 242 -11.82 13.33 2.13
N GLY A 243 -10.52 13.02 2.00
CA GLY A 243 -9.41 13.83 2.51
C GLY A 243 -8.93 13.40 3.89
N ASP A 244 -9.68 12.52 4.57
CA ASP A 244 -9.44 12.14 5.96
C ASP A 244 -8.52 10.93 6.12
N GLN A 245 -8.09 10.29 5.02
CA GLN A 245 -7.13 9.19 5.08
C GLN A 245 -5.79 9.61 5.72
N ASP A 246 -5.31 8.80 6.67
CA ASP A 246 -4.04 8.98 7.38
C ASP A 246 -3.31 7.64 7.50
N LEU A 247 -2.22 7.50 6.73
CA LEU A 247 -1.39 6.30 6.73
C LEU A 247 -0.07 6.52 7.46
N VAL A 248 0.23 5.68 8.45
CA VAL A 248 1.58 5.51 8.98
C VAL A 248 2.09 4.14 8.56
N LEU A 249 3.11 4.09 7.68
CA LEU A 249 3.68 2.85 7.15
C LEU A 249 5.17 2.73 7.52
N TYR A 250 5.50 1.64 8.21
CA TYR A 250 6.87 1.17 8.40
C TYR A 250 7.20 0.08 7.38
N PHE A 251 8.36 0.17 6.72
CA PHE A 251 8.76 -0.78 5.68
C PHE A 251 10.28 -0.96 5.55
N ASP A 252 10.73 -2.08 4.97
CA ASP A 252 12.13 -2.24 4.52
C ASP A 252 12.27 -1.84 3.04
N GLU A 253 11.34 -2.25 2.18
CA GLU A 253 11.40 -1.98 0.74
C GLU A 253 10.03 -1.75 0.12
N ILE A 254 9.89 -0.66 -0.65
CA ILE A 254 8.81 -0.48 -1.63
C ILE A 254 9.46 -0.54 -3.02
N LYS A 255 8.98 -1.43 -3.88
CA LYS A 255 9.55 -1.65 -5.22
C LYS A 255 8.49 -1.67 -6.30
N ASN A 256 8.57 -0.72 -7.23
CA ASN A 256 7.92 -0.88 -8.51
C ASN A 256 8.90 -1.48 -9.52
N LEU A 257 8.69 -2.75 -9.86
CA LEU A 257 9.52 -3.50 -10.81
C LEU A 257 8.95 -3.50 -12.22
N ASN A 258 7.87 -2.74 -12.49
CA ASN A 258 7.31 -2.63 -13.84
C ASN A 258 8.30 -1.92 -14.77
N ILE A 259 8.44 -2.46 -15.99
CA ILE A 259 9.40 -2.00 -17.00
C ILE A 259 8.81 -1.09 -18.08
N ASN A 260 7.52 -0.77 -17.99
CA ASN A 260 6.83 0.07 -18.96
C ASN A 260 6.48 1.43 -18.36
N GLU A 261 5.91 1.44 -17.15
CA GLU A 261 5.55 2.62 -16.37
C GLU A 261 5.14 2.20 -14.94
N GLY A 262 4.70 3.17 -14.13
CA GLY A 262 4.10 2.97 -12.81
C GLY A 262 4.97 3.47 -11.67
N ASP A 263 4.45 4.38 -10.85
CA ASP A 263 5.24 4.97 -9.76
C ASP A 263 5.44 4.00 -8.59
N ALA A 264 6.50 4.14 -7.77
CA ALA A 264 6.63 3.32 -6.57
C ALA A 264 5.62 3.75 -5.50
N VAL A 265 5.52 5.05 -5.25
CA VAL A 265 4.51 5.62 -4.36
C VAL A 265 3.78 6.74 -5.07
N LYS A 266 2.46 6.72 -5.00
CA LYS A 266 1.62 7.84 -5.41
C LYS A 266 0.67 8.22 -4.29
N ILE A 267 0.66 9.50 -3.95
CA ILE A 267 -0.25 10.08 -2.96
C ILE A 267 -0.97 11.21 -3.67
N THR A 268 -2.29 11.13 -3.76
CA THR A 268 -3.12 12.18 -4.37
C THR A 268 -3.96 12.92 -3.35
N GLU A 269 -4.08 12.41 -2.14
CA GLU A 269 -4.97 12.96 -1.12
C GLU A 269 -4.61 12.46 0.29
N GLY A 270 -4.84 13.30 1.32
CA GLY A 270 -4.74 12.92 2.73
C GLY A 270 -3.35 13.08 3.35
N LYS A 271 -3.04 12.27 4.36
CA LYS A 271 -1.79 12.29 5.11
C LYS A 271 -1.03 10.97 5.00
N ALA A 272 0.29 11.05 4.93
CA ALA A 272 1.15 9.88 4.94
C ALA A 272 2.44 10.09 5.72
N SER A 273 2.79 9.12 6.57
CA SER A 273 4.11 8.97 7.17
C SER A 273 4.72 7.65 6.70
N LEU A 274 5.69 7.72 5.79
CA LEU A 274 6.38 6.57 5.22
C LEU A 274 7.79 6.50 5.80
N ILE A 275 8.07 5.50 6.63
CA ILE A 275 9.34 5.36 7.35
C ILE A 275 9.95 4.00 7.04
N GLY A 276 11.10 3.99 6.39
CA GLY A 276 11.70 2.72 6.00
C GLY A 276 13.12 2.82 5.48
N ARG A 277 13.56 1.75 4.81
CA ARG A 277 14.92 1.69 4.24
C ARG A 277 14.97 2.15 2.79
N SER A 278 14.17 1.58 1.88
CA SER A 278 14.32 1.92 0.45
C SER A 278 13.02 2.00 -0.35
N ILE A 279 12.91 2.99 -1.22
CA ILE A 279 11.85 3.13 -2.24
C ILE A 279 12.52 3.08 -3.61
N ASN A 280 12.18 2.10 -4.44
CA ASN A 280 12.80 1.89 -5.75
C ASN A 280 11.77 1.81 -6.86
N CYS A 281 12.07 2.45 -7.99
CA CYS A 281 11.22 2.44 -9.18
C CYS A 281 12.05 2.14 -10.44
N THR A 282 11.67 1.10 -11.18
CA THR A 282 12.34 0.73 -12.43
C THR A 282 11.95 1.65 -13.59
N GLN A 283 10.68 2.04 -13.70
CA GLN A 283 10.15 3.00 -14.68
C GLN A 283 9.03 3.79 -14.04
N GLY A 284 8.98 5.10 -14.26
CA GLY A 284 8.09 6.03 -13.55
C GLY A 284 8.82 6.77 -12.43
N LYS A 285 8.05 7.29 -11.48
CA LYS A 285 8.55 8.07 -10.34
C LYS A 285 8.79 7.19 -9.13
N SER A 286 9.80 7.53 -8.35
CA SER A 286 9.95 6.96 -7.00
C SER A 286 8.84 7.47 -6.07
N LEU A 287 8.50 8.76 -6.17
CA LEU A 287 7.44 9.41 -5.42
C LEU A 287 6.66 10.35 -6.34
N ASP A 288 5.35 10.18 -6.43
CA ASP A 288 4.42 11.10 -7.08
C ASP A 288 3.46 11.67 -6.04
N LEU A 289 3.75 12.89 -5.57
CA LEU A 289 3.03 13.56 -4.50
C LEU A 289 2.24 14.73 -5.10
N ILE A 290 0.96 14.53 -5.42
CA ILE A 290 0.19 15.49 -6.23
C ILE A 290 -1.25 15.75 -5.72
N GLU A 291 -1.95 16.67 -6.38
CA GLU A 291 -3.39 16.96 -6.24
C GLU A 291 -3.79 17.59 -4.90
N ASN A 292 -4.11 16.80 -3.89
CA ASN A 292 -4.80 17.23 -2.66
C ASN A 292 -4.15 16.65 -1.39
N ILE A 293 -2.83 16.50 -1.39
CA ILE A 293 -2.09 16.05 -0.19
C ILE A 293 -2.20 17.12 0.89
N VAL A 294 -2.65 16.70 2.08
CA VAL A 294 -2.65 17.55 3.27
C VAL A 294 -1.24 17.67 3.81
N SER A 295 -0.56 16.53 4.05
CA SER A 295 0.84 16.48 4.50
C SER A 295 1.49 15.13 4.14
N ALA A 296 2.82 15.10 4.00
CA ALA A 296 3.55 13.85 3.94
C ALA A 296 4.90 13.95 4.67
N PHE A 297 5.26 12.91 5.41
CA PHE A 297 6.57 12.72 6.02
C PHE A 297 7.20 11.44 5.47
N ILE A 298 8.31 11.56 4.76
CA ILE A 298 8.99 10.44 4.12
C ILE A 298 10.40 10.37 4.70
N GLN A 299 10.70 9.29 5.41
CA GLN A 299 12.01 9.03 5.99
C GLN A 299 12.58 7.71 5.46
N CYS A 300 13.66 7.77 4.68
CA CYS A 300 14.25 6.61 4.00
C CYS A 300 15.78 6.62 4.06
N ASP A 301 16.44 5.47 3.91
CA ASP A 301 17.86 5.47 3.56
C ASP A 301 18.04 5.86 2.09
N GLU A 302 17.24 5.27 1.20
CA GLU A 302 17.40 5.40 -0.25
C GLU A 302 16.07 5.61 -0.97
N ILE A 303 16.04 6.55 -1.92
CA ILE A 303 14.92 6.77 -2.85
C ILE A 303 15.49 6.77 -4.27
N ILE A 304 15.23 5.74 -5.05
CA ILE A 304 15.87 5.52 -6.35
C ILE A 304 14.82 5.36 -7.43
N SER A 305 15.01 6.06 -8.55
CA SER A 305 14.32 5.76 -9.79
C SER A 305 15.27 5.78 -10.96
N LEU A 306 15.09 4.84 -11.89
CA LEU A 306 15.90 4.81 -13.11
C LEU A 306 15.47 5.85 -14.15
N THR A 307 14.24 6.39 -14.05
CA THR A 307 13.68 7.27 -15.10
C THR A 307 13.17 8.63 -14.63
N GLN A 308 12.47 8.70 -13.51
CA GLN A 308 11.88 9.94 -13.01
C GLN A 308 12.05 9.94 -11.51
N GLY A 309 12.62 10.99 -10.92
CA GLY A 309 12.86 10.98 -9.48
C GLY A 309 11.59 11.16 -8.67
N ILE A 310 11.42 12.35 -8.11
CA ILE A 310 10.36 12.74 -7.19
C ILE A 310 9.56 13.88 -7.84
N ASN A 311 8.24 13.83 -7.73
CA ASN A 311 7.35 14.90 -8.17
C ASN A 311 6.49 15.38 -7.00
N ILE A 312 6.38 16.70 -6.84
CA ILE A 312 5.72 17.33 -5.69
C ILE A 312 4.82 18.47 -6.15
N GLU A 313 3.56 18.43 -5.74
CA GLU A 313 2.54 19.45 -5.94
C GLU A 313 1.61 19.48 -4.70
N ASN A 314 1.86 20.38 -3.75
CA ASN A 314 1.11 20.45 -2.48
C ASN A 314 1.05 21.87 -1.87
N SER A 315 -0.12 22.48 -1.73
CA SER A 315 -0.25 23.88 -1.25
C SER A 315 -0.31 24.08 0.26
N ASP A 316 -0.57 23.02 1.03
CA ASP A 316 -1.10 23.15 2.39
C ASP A 316 0.00 23.04 3.45
N GLU A 317 0.24 21.83 3.97
CA GLU A 317 1.32 21.57 4.93
C GLU A 317 2.58 21.12 4.21
N PRO A 318 3.78 21.33 4.80
CA PRO A 318 5.02 20.92 4.17
C PRO A 318 5.09 19.40 3.98
N VAL A 319 5.45 18.97 2.77
CA VAL A 319 5.96 17.63 2.52
C VAL A 319 7.41 17.59 2.99
N VAL A 320 7.72 16.70 3.93
CA VAL A 320 9.07 16.52 4.45
C VAL A 320 9.66 15.25 3.86
N ILE A 321 10.80 15.37 3.17
CA ILE A 321 11.57 14.23 2.65
C ILE A 321 12.94 14.26 3.34
N ASP A 322 13.17 13.24 4.17
CA ASP A 322 14.39 13.01 4.94
C ASP A 322 15.02 11.71 4.45
N ALA A 323 16.00 11.82 3.57
CA ALA A 323 16.62 10.65 2.96
C ALA A 323 18.14 10.74 2.99
N ASN A 324 18.86 9.62 3.06
CA ASN A 324 20.33 9.67 2.95
C ASN A 324 20.78 9.80 1.48
N TYR A 325 20.07 9.13 0.57
CA TYR A 325 20.38 9.09 -0.86
C TYR A 325 19.12 9.18 -1.72
N ILE A 326 19.14 10.06 -2.72
CA ILE A 326 18.07 10.19 -3.71
C ILE A 326 18.70 10.12 -5.09
N GLU A 327 18.23 9.21 -5.93
CA GLU A 327 18.72 9.04 -7.30
C GLU A 327 17.57 9.07 -8.30
N GLY A 328 17.78 9.81 -9.38
CA GLY A 328 16.83 9.91 -10.49
C GLY A 328 17.52 10.31 -11.79
N SER A 329 16.76 10.32 -12.87
CA SER A 329 17.15 10.92 -14.16
C SER A 329 16.14 11.99 -14.57
N ASP A 330 16.40 12.72 -15.66
CA ASP A 330 15.63 13.90 -16.07
C ASP A 330 14.30 13.57 -16.77
N GLY A 331 13.75 12.38 -16.59
CA GLY A 331 12.43 12.03 -17.15
C GLY A 331 11.29 12.92 -16.63
N ASN A 332 11.52 13.71 -15.57
CA ASN A 332 10.65 14.78 -15.08
C ASN A 332 11.38 16.14 -14.94
N TYR A 333 12.37 16.41 -15.79
CA TYR A 333 13.17 17.66 -15.87
C TYR A 333 14.13 17.91 -14.70
N GLY A 334 14.22 16.98 -13.76
CA GLY A 334 15.17 16.97 -12.65
C GLY A 334 14.88 15.82 -11.70
N VAL A 335 15.79 15.53 -10.77
CA VAL A 335 15.58 14.45 -9.77
C VAL A 335 14.43 14.79 -8.84
N VAL A 336 14.29 16.04 -8.42
CA VAL A 336 13.13 16.52 -7.67
C VAL A 336 12.43 17.60 -8.48
N LYS A 337 11.18 17.36 -8.85
CA LYS A 337 10.33 18.33 -9.54
C LYS A 337 9.34 18.95 -8.56
N CYS A 338 9.45 20.25 -8.37
CA CYS A 338 8.52 21.07 -7.60
C CYS A 338 7.57 21.79 -8.56
N ASN A 339 6.28 21.47 -8.51
CA ASN A 339 5.24 22.10 -9.32
C ASN A 339 4.72 23.42 -8.69
N ASP A 340 3.64 23.96 -9.25
CA ASP A 340 3.22 25.35 -9.07
C ASP A 340 2.83 25.74 -7.63
N SER A 341 2.46 24.75 -6.82
CA SER A 341 2.05 24.96 -5.43
C SER A 341 3.00 24.30 -4.43
N CYS A 342 4.24 23.95 -4.77
CA CYS A 342 5.11 23.11 -3.93
C CYS A 342 5.44 23.72 -2.54
N ASN A 343 5.13 23.00 -1.46
CA ASN A 343 5.56 23.30 -0.09
C ASN A 343 6.38 22.12 0.46
N VAL A 344 7.71 22.20 0.44
CA VAL A 344 8.59 21.06 0.71
C VAL A 344 9.77 21.40 1.63
N VAL A 345 10.14 20.45 2.48
CA VAL A 345 11.40 20.40 3.21
C VAL A 345 12.19 19.18 2.73
N LEU A 346 13.31 19.43 2.04
CA LEU A 346 14.24 18.38 1.62
C LEU A 346 15.45 18.39 2.56
N ARG A 347 15.76 17.26 3.20
CA ARG A 347 16.89 17.22 4.14
C ARG A 347 17.70 15.94 4.16
N ASN A 348 18.96 16.09 4.61
CA ASN A 348 19.96 15.04 4.84
C ASN A 348 20.36 14.19 3.62
N ALA A 349 19.98 14.61 2.41
CA ALA A 349 20.13 13.80 1.21
C ALA A 349 21.34 14.17 0.35
N LYS A 350 21.98 13.13 -0.16
CA LYS A 350 22.78 13.19 -1.39
C LYS A 350 21.86 12.92 -2.58
N ILE A 351 21.54 13.95 -3.36
CA ILE A 351 20.72 13.86 -4.57
C ILE A 351 21.63 13.74 -5.80
N VAL A 352 21.50 12.63 -6.52
CA VAL A 352 22.29 12.32 -7.71
C VAL A 352 21.37 12.24 -8.92
N ASN A 353 21.70 13.03 -9.94
CA ASN A 353 21.08 12.91 -11.25
C ASN A 353 21.98 12.07 -12.16
N THR A 354 21.44 10.97 -12.68
CA THR A 354 22.18 9.99 -13.50
C THR A 354 22.14 10.28 -14.99
N THR A 355 21.43 11.31 -15.45
CA THR A 355 21.40 11.71 -16.86
C THR A 355 22.76 12.23 -17.31
N GLU A 356 23.25 11.73 -18.45
CA GLU A 356 24.55 12.12 -19.00
C GLU A 356 24.58 13.52 -19.67
N SER A 357 23.42 14.17 -19.85
CA SER A 357 23.24 15.46 -20.55
C SER A 357 22.88 16.61 -19.60
N THR A 358 21.99 17.53 -20.00
CA THR A 358 21.45 18.60 -19.15
C THR A 358 20.75 17.99 -17.95
N SER A 359 21.42 18.10 -16.82
CA SER A 359 21.12 17.34 -15.62
C SER A 359 20.86 18.30 -14.46
N ILE A 360 19.64 18.26 -13.95
CA ILE A 360 19.14 19.17 -12.91
C ILE A 360 18.81 18.36 -11.66
N GLY A 361 19.27 18.82 -10.50
CA GLY A 361 18.97 18.18 -9.22
C GLY A 361 17.55 18.49 -8.80
N ILE A 362 17.23 19.78 -8.72
CA ILE A 362 15.91 20.28 -8.34
C ILE A 362 15.38 21.20 -9.44
N TYR A 363 14.24 20.85 -10.01
CA TYR A 363 13.54 21.61 -11.04
C TYR A 363 12.28 22.24 -10.45
N ILE A 364 12.08 23.55 -10.66
CA ILE A 364 10.97 24.32 -10.12
C ILE A 364 10.19 24.95 -11.26
N THR A 365 8.90 24.63 -11.36
CA THR A 365 8.02 25.21 -12.40
C THR A 365 7.73 26.69 -12.13
N ASN A 366 7.33 27.40 -13.20
CA ASN A 366 6.98 28.80 -13.10
C ASN A 366 5.59 28.95 -12.50
N ALA A 367 5.52 29.41 -11.26
CA ALA A 367 4.28 29.74 -10.58
C ALA A 367 4.37 31.03 -9.78
N ASN A 368 3.23 31.49 -9.29
CA ASN A 368 3.18 32.63 -8.36
C ASN A 368 3.98 32.29 -7.10
N ASN A 369 5.01 33.09 -6.79
CA ASN A 369 5.92 32.89 -5.65
C ASN A 369 5.21 32.62 -4.31
N ILE A 370 4.01 33.17 -4.11
CA ILE A 370 3.22 33.04 -2.86
C ILE A 370 2.84 31.58 -2.58
N ASN A 371 2.78 30.74 -3.62
CA ASN A 371 2.34 29.35 -3.52
C ASN A 371 3.51 28.35 -3.43
N GLN A 372 4.76 28.82 -3.43
CA GLN A 372 5.94 27.95 -3.37
C GLN A 372 6.76 28.24 -2.12
N LYS A 373 6.97 27.23 -1.27
CA LYS A 373 7.78 27.29 -0.05
C LYS A 373 8.75 26.12 -0.06
N ILE A 374 10.03 26.39 -0.28
CA ILE A 374 11.06 25.35 -0.37
C ILE A 374 12.09 25.59 0.72
N GLU A 375 12.32 24.56 1.52
CA GLU A 375 13.35 24.51 2.54
C GLU A 375 14.31 23.35 2.26
N ILE A 376 15.60 23.64 2.39
CA ILE A 376 16.70 22.73 2.12
C ILE A 376 17.58 22.67 3.37
N GLU A 377 17.85 21.47 3.88
CA GLU A 377 18.73 21.29 5.04
C GLU A 377 19.75 20.18 4.78
N ASN A 378 21.05 20.48 4.90
CA ASN A 378 22.12 19.48 4.74
C ASN A 378 21.99 18.64 3.45
N LEU A 379 21.95 19.30 2.29
CA LEU A 379 21.85 18.64 0.99
C LEU A 379 23.15 18.68 0.19
N ILE A 380 23.40 17.61 -0.57
CA ILE A 380 24.44 17.51 -1.59
C ILE A 380 23.76 17.23 -2.93
N LEU A 381 23.93 18.10 -3.93
CA LEU A 381 23.41 17.90 -5.29
C LEU A 381 24.55 17.60 -6.27
N ILE A 382 24.51 16.42 -6.88
CA ILE A 382 25.45 15.99 -7.92
C ILE A 382 24.71 15.91 -9.25
N THR A 383 25.01 16.88 -10.10
CA THR A 383 24.26 17.15 -11.34
C THR A 383 25.23 17.43 -12.49
N GLY A 384 25.02 16.80 -13.64
CA GLY A 384 25.69 17.09 -14.90
C GLY A 384 27.19 16.79 -14.99
N ILE A 385 27.64 16.64 -16.23
CA ILE A 385 29.05 16.46 -16.62
C ILE A 385 29.52 17.63 -17.52
N GLU A 386 28.63 18.24 -18.32
CA GLU A 386 28.97 19.36 -19.21
C GLU A 386 28.93 20.73 -18.51
N ILE A 387 29.87 21.61 -18.82
CA ILE A 387 30.19 22.82 -18.05
C ILE A 387 29.29 24.02 -18.43
N ASP A 388 28.62 23.99 -19.59
CA ASP A 388 28.27 25.24 -20.27
C ASP A 388 26.81 25.73 -20.15
N VAL A 389 25.85 24.98 -19.58
CA VAL A 389 24.43 25.43 -19.54
C VAL A 389 23.59 25.06 -18.31
N ASP A 390 24.07 24.26 -17.33
CA ASP A 390 23.15 23.74 -16.31
C ASP A 390 23.31 24.34 -14.92
N TYR A 391 22.19 24.39 -14.21
CA TYR A 391 22.09 24.73 -12.80
C TYR A 391 21.79 23.48 -11.97
N SER A 392 22.35 23.36 -10.76
CA SER A 392 21.96 22.26 -9.85
C SER A 392 20.53 22.43 -9.32
N ILE A 393 20.07 23.68 -9.20
CA ILE A 393 18.67 24.05 -8.95
C ILE A 393 18.24 25.01 -10.03
N PHE A 394 17.19 24.67 -10.77
CA PHE A 394 16.68 25.47 -11.87
C PHE A 394 15.21 25.86 -11.64
N ARG A 395 14.89 27.12 -11.92
CA ARG A 395 13.51 27.62 -11.96
C ARG A 395 13.14 28.12 -13.35
N VAL A 396 11.93 27.79 -13.80
CA VAL A 396 11.36 28.31 -15.05
C VAL A 396 10.84 29.74 -14.87
N GLY A 397 11.05 30.61 -15.88
CA GLY A 397 10.50 31.97 -15.93
C GLY A 397 11.40 33.03 -15.31
N MET A 398 11.38 34.27 -15.82
CA MET A 398 12.35 35.32 -15.44
C MET A 398 11.76 36.47 -14.61
N ASP A 399 10.45 36.53 -14.43
CA ASP A 399 9.79 37.77 -13.99
C ASP A 399 9.70 37.93 -12.46
N ASN A 400 9.95 36.86 -11.68
CA ASN A 400 9.92 36.89 -10.21
C ASN A 400 11.04 35.99 -9.62
N THR A 401 11.74 36.47 -8.59
CA THR A 401 12.74 35.68 -7.84
C THR A 401 12.08 34.78 -6.80
N LEU A 402 12.44 33.50 -6.70
CA LEU A 402 11.97 32.61 -5.64
C LEU A 402 12.94 32.65 -4.46
N GLU A 403 12.42 32.74 -3.24
CA GLU A 403 13.25 32.58 -2.04
C GLU A 403 13.22 31.11 -1.58
N ILE A 404 14.39 30.51 -1.41
CA ILE A 404 14.56 29.15 -0.86
C ILE A 404 15.29 29.28 0.48
N LYS A 405 14.71 28.74 1.55
CA LYS A 405 15.37 28.67 2.85
C LYS A 405 16.46 27.61 2.80
N ASN A 406 17.70 28.03 3.01
CA ASN A 406 18.89 27.18 2.90
C ASN A 406 19.61 27.03 4.25
N LEU A 407 19.65 25.80 4.75
CA LEU A 407 20.34 25.37 5.96
C LEU A 407 21.40 24.32 5.63
N LEU A 408 22.38 24.70 4.78
CA LEU A 408 23.52 23.91 4.27
C LEU A 408 23.24 23.21 2.94
N LEU A 409 23.90 23.70 1.88
CA LEU A 409 23.74 23.20 0.52
C LEU A 409 25.10 23.12 -0.18
N PHE A 410 25.46 21.92 -0.64
CA PHE A 410 26.59 21.67 -1.52
C PHE A 410 26.08 21.33 -2.90
N VAL A 411 26.60 21.98 -3.92
CA VAL A 411 26.18 21.78 -5.30
C VAL A 411 27.37 21.61 -6.21
N LYS A 412 27.20 20.80 -7.26
CA LYS A 412 28.20 20.69 -8.32
C LYS A 412 28.19 21.90 -9.26
N LYS A 413 27.02 22.51 -9.48
CA LYS A 413 26.82 23.69 -10.34
C LYS A 413 25.99 24.75 -9.62
N SER A 414 26.00 25.99 -10.09
CA SER A 414 25.26 27.08 -9.46
C SER A 414 23.74 26.87 -9.46
N VAL A 415 23.01 27.62 -8.63
CA VAL A 415 21.55 27.80 -8.73
C VAL A 415 21.21 28.84 -9.80
N SER A 416 20.01 28.79 -10.38
CA SER A 416 19.57 29.73 -11.42
C SER A 416 19.39 31.16 -10.92
N ASP A 417 19.61 32.14 -11.80
CA ASP A 417 19.61 33.59 -11.47
C ASP A 417 18.30 34.13 -10.87
N ASN A 418 17.20 33.42 -11.11
CA ASN A 418 15.86 33.70 -10.58
C ASN A 418 15.57 33.01 -9.23
N ILE A 419 16.60 32.48 -8.56
CA ILE A 419 16.53 31.90 -7.22
C ILE A 419 17.41 32.71 -6.26
N SER A 420 16.83 33.08 -5.12
CA SER A 420 17.53 33.69 -3.99
C SER A 420 17.58 32.70 -2.84
N LEU A 421 18.76 32.43 -2.31
CA LEU A 421 18.93 31.56 -1.14
C LEU A 421 18.88 32.42 0.12
N THR A 422 17.83 32.25 0.93
CA THR A 422 17.70 32.91 2.23
C THR A 422 18.35 32.05 3.32
N ILE A 423 19.19 32.68 4.14
CA ILE A 423 19.97 32.02 5.21
C ILE A 423 19.40 32.47 6.56
N GLY A 424 19.21 31.54 7.51
CA GLY A 424 18.79 31.87 8.89
C GLY A 424 19.97 32.36 9.76
N ASP A 425 19.77 33.45 10.50
CA ASP A 425 20.70 34.16 11.42
C ASP A 425 21.43 33.24 12.43
N GLU A 426 22.59 33.55 13.05
CA GLU A 426 23.65 34.56 12.94
C GLU A 426 24.96 33.77 13.21
N ASP A 427 25.53 33.08 12.20
CA ASP A 427 26.96 32.66 12.06
C ASP A 427 27.17 31.57 10.98
N ASN A 428 26.63 31.82 9.78
CA ASN A 428 26.94 31.18 8.49
C ASN A 428 26.62 29.68 8.31
N PHE A 429 25.49 29.38 7.65
CA PHE A 429 25.29 28.11 6.94
C PHE A 429 25.70 28.24 5.48
N LYS A 430 26.48 27.26 5.01
CA LYS A 430 27.30 27.37 3.79
C LYS A 430 26.52 26.95 2.54
N TYR A 431 26.52 27.80 1.53
CA TYR A 431 26.31 27.42 0.14
C TYR A 431 27.68 27.24 -0.50
N ILE A 432 27.97 26.04 -1.01
CA ILE A 432 29.26 25.70 -1.61
C ILE A 432 29.03 25.14 -3.00
N VAL A 433 29.68 25.74 -3.99
CA VAL A 433 29.81 25.19 -5.34
C VAL A 433 31.17 24.51 -5.44
N ASP A 434 31.19 23.20 -5.69
CA ASP A 434 32.41 22.42 -5.90
C ASP A 434 32.21 21.43 -7.05
N GLU A 435 32.88 21.68 -8.17
CA GLU A 435 32.82 20.83 -9.38
C GLU A 435 33.38 19.41 -9.14
N ASN A 436 34.13 19.19 -8.06
CA ASN A 436 34.78 17.92 -7.73
C ASN A 436 33.95 17.02 -6.79
N ILE A 437 32.74 17.45 -6.40
CA ILE A 437 31.86 16.64 -5.57
C ILE A 437 31.33 15.42 -6.37
N ASN A 438 31.42 14.22 -5.78
CA ASN A 438 31.04 12.95 -6.41
C ASN A 438 30.14 12.10 -5.51
#